data_AF-A0A947CBI2-F1
#
_entry.id   AF-A0A947CBI2-F1
#
_cell.length_a   1.000
_cell.length_b   1.000
_cell.length_c   1.000
_cell.angle_alpha   90.00
_cell.angle_beta   90.00
_cell.angle_gamma   90.00
#
_symmetry.space_group_name_H-M   'P 1'
#
loop_
_entity.id
_entity.type
_entity.pdbx_description
1 polymer ?
#
loop_
_entity_poly.entity_id
_entity_poly.type
_entity_poly.pdbx_seq_one_letter_code
_entity_poly.pdbx_strand_id
1 'polypeptide(L)'
;MDPAADVKATELLIRVAGGDQAAVRGCLDIFGPLVWSLARRFTVTSEDAEDAVQEIFTDVWRSADRFERNRATAHGFVAMIARRRLIDRRRKEDRRPVLVALPDGVEP
;
A
#
# COMPACT_ATOMS: atom_id res chain seq x y z
N MET A 1 10.65 -2.12 -18.61
CA MET A 1 9.59 -1.14 -18.30
C MET A 1 9.60 -0.12 -19.42
N ASP A 2 8.47 0.16 -20.04
CA ASP A 2 8.36 1.15 -21.13
C ASP A 2 8.73 2.55 -20.59
N PRO A 3 9.72 3.25 -21.18
CA PRO A 3 10.11 4.59 -20.76
C PRO A 3 8.95 5.59 -20.75
N ALA A 4 8.02 5.49 -21.70
CA ALA A 4 6.87 6.39 -21.77
C ALA A 4 5.89 6.16 -20.62
N ALA A 5 5.71 4.90 -20.21
CA ALA A 5 4.88 4.53 -19.07
C ALA A 5 5.45 5.06 -17.75
N ASP A 6 6.78 5.04 -17.57
CA ASP A 6 7.41 5.57 -16.34
C ASP A 6 7.38 7.10 -16.27
N VAL A 7 7.49 7.79 -17.42
CA VAL A 7 7.27 9.25 -17.51
C VAL A 7 5.84 9.60 -17.09
N LYS A 8 4.83 8.90 -17.60
CA LYS A 8 3.43 9.12 -17.22
C LYS A 8 3.20 8.84 -15.73
N ALA A 9 3.76 7.76 -15.20
CA ALA A 9 3.67 7.41 -13.78
C ALA A 9 4.30 8.49 -12.87
N THR A 10 5.45 9.02 -13.30
CA THR A 10 6.15 10.12 -12.61
C THR A 10 5.32 11.39 -12.58
N GLU A 11 4.75 11.79 -13.72
CA GLU A 11 3.90 12.98 -13.82
C GLU A 11 2.69 12.91 -12.90
N LEU A 12 2.03 11.75 -12.85
CA LEU A 12 0.88 11.55 -11.98
C LEU A 12 1.23 11.67 -10.49
N LEU A 13 2.38 11.15 -10.05
CA LEU A 13 2.85 11.32 -8.66
C LEU A 13 3.16 12.79 -8.33
N ILE A 14 3.78 13.52 -9.25
CA ILE A 14 4.08 14.96 -9.06
C ILE A 14 2.78 15.77 -8.93
N ARG A 15 1.79 15.51 -9.79
CA ARG A 15 0.48 16.19 -9.73
C ARG A 15 -0.26 15.88 -8.43
N VAL A 16 -0.23 14.62 -8.00
CA VAL A 16 -0.77 14.20 -6.71
C VAL A 16 -0.09 14.93 -5.54
N ALA A 17 1.23 15.09 -5.57
CA ALA A 17 1.96 15.87 -4.57
C ALA A 17 1.52 17.35 -4.55
N GLY A 18 1.11 17.89 -5.69
CA GLY A 18 0.51 19.22 -5.83
C GLY A 18 -0.96 19.32 -5.42
N GLY A 19 -1.58 18.23 -4.93
CA GLY A 19 -2.98 18.21 -4.49
C GLY A 19 -4.01 18.02 -5.60
N ASP A 20 -3.58 17.68 -6.82
CA ASP A 20 -4.48 17.46 -7.96
C ASP A 20 -5.30 16.17 -7.80
N GLN A 21 -6.57 16.33 -7.43
CA GLN A 21 -7.50 15.24 -7.26
C GLN A 21 -7.79 14.48 -8.56
N ALA A 22 -7.67 15.11 -9.74
CA ALA A 22 -7.89 14.43 -11.01
C ALA A 22 -6.74 13.47 -11.35
N ALA A 23 -5.52 13.71 -10.83
CA ALA A 23 -4.39 12.81 -11.01
C ALA A 23 -4.51 11.50 -10.19
N VAL A 24 -5.32 11.52 -9.12
CA VAL A 24 -5.55 10.36 -8.25
C VAL A 24 -6.04 9.15 -9.04
N ARG A 25 -6.99 9.35 -9.95
CA ARG A 25 -7.53 8.25 -10.76
C ARG A 25 -6.46 7.62 -11.65
N GLY A 26 -5.63 8.44 -12.30
CA GLY A 26 -4.52 7.96 -13.12
C GLY A 26 -3.48 7.18 -12.30
N CYS A 27 -3.19 7.61 -11.07
CA CYS A 27 -2.34 6.85 -10.15
C CYS A 27 -2.94 5.48 -9.83
N LEU A 28 -4.24 5.41 -9.53
CA LEU A 28 -4.93 4.14 -9.27
C LEU A 28 -4.86 3.20 -10.48
N ASP A 29 -5.09 3.72 -11.68
CA ASP A 29 -5.07 2.91 -12.91
C ASP A 29 -3.66 2.36 -13.20
N ILE A 30 -2.59 3.14 -12.96
CA ILE A 30 -1.20 2.70 -13.21
C ILE A 30 -0.67 1.79 -12.10
N PHE A 31 -0.83 2.20 -10.84
CA PHE A 31 -0.20 1.51 -9.71
C PHE A 31 -1.10 0.45 -9.08
N GLY A 32 -2.40 0.46 -9.35
CA GLY A 32 -3.38 -0.48 -8.80
C GLY A 32 -2.97 -1.94 -8.96
N PRO A 33 -2.62 -2.41 -10.17
CA PRO A 33 -2.19 -3.80 -10.37
C PRO A 33 -0.96 -4.20 -9.54
N LEU A 34 0.01 -3.28 -9.41
CA LEU A 34 1.21 -3.49 -8.59
C LEU A 34 0.86 -3.59 -7.11
N VAL A 35 0.11 -2.62 -6.59
CA VAL A 35 -0.29 -2.56 -5.18
C VAL A 35 -1.16 -3.75 -4.81
N TRP A 36 -2.14 -4.10 -5.65
CA TRP A 36 -2.97 -5.29 -5.50
C TRP A 36 -2.14 -6.57 -5.43
N SER A 37 -1.22 -6.75 -6.37
CA SER A 37 -0.35 -7.93 -6.41
C SER A 37 0.53 -8.05 -5.16
N LEU A 38 0.99 -6.92 -4.61
CA LEU A 38 1.75 -6.92 -3.36
C LEU A 38 0.83 -7.24 -2.17
N ALA A 39 -0.33 -6.60 -2.05
CA ALA A 39 -1.27 -6.85 -0.96
C ALA A 39 -1.69 -8.33 -0.90
N ARG A 40 -2.12 -8.90 -2.03
CA ARG A 40 -2.51 -10.32 -2.16
C ARG A 40 -1.42 -11.33 -1.78
N ARG A 41 -0.14 -10.94 -1.80
CA ARG A 41 0.97 -11.81 -1.37
C ARG A 41 1.21 -11.76 0.14
N PHE A 42 0.73 -10.73 0.81
CA PHE A 42 0.98 -10.46 2.22
C PHE A 42 -0.27 -10.67 3.09
N THR A 43 -1.44 -10.85 2.48
CA THR A 43 -2.71 -11.08 3.19
C THR A 43 -3.32 -12.44 2.84
N VAL A 44 -4.20 -12.93 3.71
CA VAL A 44 -4.87 -14.23 3.54
C VAL A 44 -6.18 -14.08 2.74
N THR A 45 -6.99 -13.08 3.07
CA THR A 45 -8.31 -12.86 2.45
C THR A 45 -8.28 -11.75 1.40
N SER A 46 -9.33 -11.68 0.56
CA SER A 46 -9.51 -10.55 -0.38
C SER A 46 -9.80 -9.26 0.36
N GLU A 47 -10.64 -9.32 1.39
CA GLU A 47 -11.03 -8.19 2.23
C GLU A 47 -9.79 -7.54 2.87
N ASP A 48 -8.89 -8.36 3.45
CA ASP A 48 -7.63 -7.86 4.01
C ASP A 48 -6.74 -7.20 2.94
N ALA A 49 -6.77 -7.71 1.71
CA ALA A 49 -5.99 -7.15 0.61
C ALA A 49 -6.56 -5.79 0.16
N GLU A 50 -7.88 -5.66 0.09
CA GLU A 50 -8.57 -4.42 -0.25
C GLU A 50 -8.30 -3.34 0.80
N ASP A 51 -8.39 -3.68 2.08
CA ASP A 51 -8.02 -2.77 3.18
C ASP A 51 -6.56 -2.33 3.08
N ALA A 52 -5.65 -3.27 2.85
CA ALA A 52 -4.23 -2.97 2.68
C ALA A 52 -4.00 -2.05 1.47
N VAL A 53 -4.68 -2.26 0.34
CA VAL A 53 -4.58 -1.39 -0.84
C VAL A 53 -5.01 0.04 -0.50
N GLN A 54 -6.12 0.21 0.22
CA GLN A 54 -6.58 1.53 0.64
C GLN A 54 -5.57 2.24 1.56
N GLU A 55 -5.03 1.53 2.56
CA GLU A 55 -4.01 2.06 3.45
C GLU A 55 -2.72 2.43 2.70
N ILE A 56 -2.27 1.57 1.78
CA ILE A 56 -1.07 1.80 0.97
C ILE A 56 -1.22 3.06 0.14
N PHE A 57 -2.33 3.20 -0.59
CA PHE A 57 -2.50 4.38 -1.39
C PHE A 57 -2.66 5.64 -0.52
N THR A 58 -3.32 5.53 0.65
CA THR A 58 -3.35 6.62 1.66
C THR A 58 -1.95 7.10 2.03
N ASP A 59 -1.02 6.17 2.23
CA ASP A 59 0.38 6.51 2.49
C ASP A 59 1.09 7.09 1.26
N VAL A 60 0.76 6.62 0.05
CA VAL A 60 1.28 7.18 -1.21
C VAL A 60 0.87 8.65 -1.32
N TRP A 61 -0.40 8.98 -1.14
CA TRP A 61 -0.87 10.38 -1.17
C TRP A 61 -0.19 11.24 -0.12
N ARG A 62 -0.03 10.73 1.11
CA ARG A 62 0.63 11.44 2.21
C ARG A 62 2.14 11.60 2.03
N SER A 63 2.76 10.81 1.16
CA SER A 63 4.22 10.82 0.95
C SER A 63 4.60 11.33 -0.44
N ALA A 64 3.64 11.66 -1.30
CA ALA A 64 3.89 12.00 -2.70
C ALA A 64 4.84 13.22 -2.85
N ASP A 65 4.78 14.16 -1.91
CA ASP A 65 5.69 15.30 -1.78
C ASP A 65 7.16 14.92 -1.59
N ARG A 66 7.42 13.70 -1.09
CA ARG A 66 8.78 13.16 -0.88
C ARG A 66 9.32 12.43 -2.11
N PHE A 67 8.53 12.30 -3.17
CA PHE A 67 8.99 11.64 -4.39
C PHE A 67 10.00 12.53 -5.14
N GLU A 68 11.21 12.00 -5.32
CA GLU A 68 12.26 12.65 -6.09
C GLU A 68 12.61 11.80 -7.32
N ARG A 69 12.21 12.27 -8.51
CA ARG A 69 12.41 11.56 -9.79
C ARG A 69 13.88 11.22 -10.12
N ASN A 70 14.83 11.94 -9.52
CA ASN A 70 16.26 11.70 -9.71
C ASN A 70 16.81 10.62 -8.76
N ARG A 71 16.06 10.22 -7.73
CA ARG A 71 16.48 9.23 -6.71
C ARG A 71 15.77 7.88 -6.86
N ALA A 72 14.57 7.85 -7.43
CA ALA A 72 13.80 6.62 -7.63
C ALA A 72 12.84 6.74 -8.81
N THR A 73 12.47 5.59 -9.39
CA THR A 73 11.33 5.51 -10.31
C THR A 73 10.01 5.62 -9.54
N ALA A 74 8.95 6.08 -10.20
CA ALA A 74 7.63 6.18 -9.59
C ALA A 74 7.13 4.83 -9.05
N HIS A 75 7.32 3.76 -9.83
CA HIS A 75 7.00 2.40 -9.43
C HIS A 75 7.81 1.93 -8.22
N GLY A 76 9.11 2.26 -8.18
CA GLY A 76 9.98 1.91 -7.04
C GLY A 76 9.54 2.61 -5.76
N PHE A 77 9.19 3.88 -5.85
CA PHE A 77 8.67 4.66 -4.72
C PHE A 77 7.37 4.09 -4.16
N VAL A 78 6.38 3.80 -5.02
CA VAL A 78 5.10 3.20 -4.62
C VAL A 78 5.30 1.80 -4.04
N ALA A 79 6.15 0.96 -4.67
CA ALA A 79 6.45 -0.37 -4.16
C ALA A 79 7.12 -0.34 -2.77
N MET A 80 7.98 0.65 -2.51
CA MET A 80 8.61 0.85 -1.21
C MET A 80 7.58 1.18 -0.13
N ILE A 81 6.66 2.12 -0.41
CA ILE A 81 5.57 2.46 0.51
C ILE A 81 4.67 1.24 0.76
N ALA A 82 4.28 0.54 -0.31
CA ALA A 82 3.46 -0.66 -0.23
C ALA A 82 4.08 -1.72 0.68
N ARG A 83 5.35 -2.06 0.46
CA ARG A 83 6.06 -3.05 1.28
C ARG A 83 6.16 -2.64 2.73
N ARG A 84 6.46 -1.36 3.01
CA ARG A 84 6.52 -0.85 4.38
C ARG A 84 5.19 -1.06 5.10
N ARG A 85 4.09 -0.63 4.49
CA ARG A 85 2.74 -0.78 5.05
C ARG A 85 2.37 -2.24 5.32
N LEU A 86 2.67 -3.13 4.37
CA LEU A 86 2.38 -4.56 4.50
C LEU A 86 3.20 -5.23 5.61
N ILE A 87 4.49 -4.87 5.74
CA ILE A 87 5.33 -5.35 6.84
C ILE A 87 4.81 -4.83 8.19
N ASP A 88 4.40 -3.57 8.26
CA ASP A 88 3.85 -2.98 9.48
C ASP A 88 2.52 -3.63 9.88
N ARG A 89 1.64 -3.96 8.91
CA ARG A 89 0.41 -4.74 9.16
C ARG A 89 0.73 -6.13 9.72
N ARG A 90 1.62 -6.88 9.05
CA ARG A 90 2.01 -8.23 9.49
C ARG A 90 2.58 -8.21 10.90
N ARG A 91 3.45 -7.25 11.22
CA ARG A 91 4.01 -7.07 12.58
C ARG A 91 2.93 -6.80 13.63
N LYS A 92 1.84 -6.13 13.26
CA LYS A 92 0.70 -5.86 14.16
C LYS A 92 -0.14 -7.11 14.38
N GLU A 93 -0.33 -7.91 13.34
CA GLU A 93 -1.03 -9.20 13.41
C GLU A 93 -0.24 -10.22 14.25
N ASP A 94 1.07 -10.34 14.04
CA ASP A 94 1.97 -11.23 14.81
C ASP A 94 1.99 -10.89 16.31
N ARG A 95 1.75 -9.63 16.67
CA ARG A 95 1.71 -9.15 18.07
C ARG A 95 0.35 -9.30 18.73
N ARG A 96 -0.69 -9.66 17.98
CA ARG A 96 -2.04 -9.81 18.54
C ARG A 96 -2.08 -11.11 19.35
N PRO A 97 -2.29 -11.06 20.68
CA PRO A 97 -2.29 -12.27 21.50
C PRO A 97 -3.40 -13.21 21.00
N VAL A 98 -3.06 -14.49 20.88
CA VAL A 98 -4.06 -15.53 20.65
C VAL A 98 -4.97 -15.52 21.87
N LEU A 99 -6.22 -15.09 21.70
CA LEU A 99 -7.22 -15.16 22.74
C LEU A 99 -7.52 -16.63 22.98
N VAL A 100 -6.92 -17.19 24.03
CA VAL A 100 -7.28 -18.50 24.54
C VAL A 100 -8.56 -18.31 25.34
N ALA A 101 -9.66 -18.90 24.87
CA ALA A 101 -10.87 -19.01 25.68
C ALA A 101 -10.52 -19.76 26.97
N LEU A 102 -10.79 -19.14 28.12
CA LEU A 102 -10.64 -19.83 29.39
C LEU A 102 -11.63 -21.01 29.39
N PRO A 103 -11.20 -22.23 29.77
CA PRO A 103 -12.12 -23.34 29.87
C PRO A 103 -13.24 -22.95 30.85
N ASP A 104 -14.48 -23.16 30.39
CA ASP A 104 -15.67 -22.98 31.23
C ASP A 104 -15.48 -23.76 32.53
N GLY A 105 -15.84 -23.10 33.63
CA GLY A 105 -15.43 -23.44 35.00
C GLY A 105 -15.49 -24.92 35.32
N VAL A 106 -14.45 -25.40 36.00
CA VAL A 106 -14.49 -26.66 36.75
C VAL A 106 -15.56 -26.49 37.82
N GLU A 107 -16.73 -27.08 37.61
CA GLU A 107 -17.72 -27.23 38.67
C GLU A 107 -17.21 -28.23 39.73
N PRO A 108 -17.42 -27.94 41.03
CA PRO A 108 -16.85 -28.68 42.16
C PRO A 108 -17.47 -30.05 42.42
#